data_AF-A0A1Y3NTZ0-F1
#
_entry.id   AF-A0A1Y3NTZ0-F1
#
_cell.length_a   1.000
_cell.length_b   1.000
_cell.length_c   1.000
_cell.angle_alpha   90.00
_cell.angle_beta   90.00
_cell.angle_gamma   90.00
#
_symmetry.space_group_name_H-M   'P 1'
#
loop_
_entity.id
_entity.type
_entity.pdbx_description
1 polymer ?
#
loop_
_entity_poly.entity_id
_entity_poly.type
_entity_poly.pdbx_seq_one_letter_code
_entity_poly.pdbx_strand_id
1 'polypeptide(L)'
;EKDENIYKLKVIEKKNEYQGIIQQKNIITQNINGPCPLLALCNILILRGDISIPLKKTEITYEEIIDILGDYIARNTNKGNNSNTEDEYTFQDVLDIIPTLKKGLDINVKFDSVLSFEPSPAFTVFKFFNIKLVHGWTVDPEDKETFRIIAKECGNYNKVVEKIIECDSACASRTNLNNDQESTNTGNKNEDLYHT
;
A
#
# COMPACT_ATOMS: atom_id res chain seq x y z
N GLU A 1 -18.21 -16.03 19.54
CA GLU A 1 -17.56 -15.08 18.59
C GLU A 1 -16.85 -15.86 17.50
N LYS A 2 -16.81 -15.36 16.26
CA LYS A 2 -15.89 -15.94 15.27
C LYS A 2 -14.49 -15.45 15.62
N ASP A 3 -13.58 -16.39 15.77
CA ASP A 3 -12.18 -16.12 16.08
C ASP A 3 -11.56 -15.25 14.96
N GLU A 4 -11.09 -14.05 15.30
CA GLU A 4 -10.61 -13.05 14.33
C GLU A 4 -9.40 -13.56 13.52
N ASN A 5 -8.74 -14.61 14.00
CA ASN A 5 -7.55 -15.20 13.40
C ASN A 5 -7.83 -16.45 12.55
N ILE A 6 -9.10 -16.80 12.31
CA ILE A 6 -9.47 -17.96 11.47
C ILE A 6 -10.08 -17.50 10.16
N TYR A 7 -9.53 -17.98 9.05
CA TYR A 7 -9.93 -17.61 7.69
C TYR A 7 -10.57 -18.80 6.97
N LYS A 8 -11.69 -18.57 6.30
CA LYS A 8 -12.33 -19.60 5.50
C LYS A 8 -11.57 -19.85 4.22
N LEU A 9 -11.52 -21.10 3.79
CA LEU A 9 -10.94 -21.52 2.53
C LEU A 9 -12.02 -21.67 1.47
N LYS A 10 -11.68 -21.28 0.24
CA LYS A 10 -12.52 -21.50 -0.93
C LYS A 10 -11.75 -22.34 -1.94
N VAL A 11 -12.31 -23.48 -2.30
CA VAL A 11 -11.79 -24.29 -3.40
C VAL A 11 -12.10 -23.56 -4.71
N ILE A 12 -11.07 -23.40 -5.53
CA ILE A 12 -11.19 -22.95 -6.92
C ILE A 12 -10.60 -24.00 -7.85
N GLU A 13 -11.12 -24.03 -9.06
CA GLU A 13 -10.65 -24.90 -10.12
C GLU A 13 -9.96 -24.07 -11.19
N LYS A 14 -8.73 -24.44 -11.52
CA LYS A 14 -7.98 -23.86 -12.63
C LYS A 14 -7.68 -24.96 -13.64
N LYS A 15 -8.20 -24.81 -14.85
CA LYS A 15 -7.83 -25.68 -15.96
C LYS A 15 -6.42 -25.35 -16.42
N ASN A 16 -5.54 -26.34 -16.45
CA ASN A 16 -4.24 -26.22 -17.09
C ASN A 16 -4.45 -26.27 -18.61
N GLU A 17 -4.18 -25.16 -19.29
CA GLU A 17 -4.41 -25.05 -20.74
C GLU A 17 -3.53 -26.01 -21.55
N TYR A 18 -2.34 -26.36 -21.06
CA TYR A 18 -1.39 -27.24 -21.74
C TYR A 18 -1.73 -28.71 -21.59
N GLN A 19 -2.19 -29.13 -20.41
CA GLN A 19 -2.45 -30.54 -20.09
C GLN A 19 -3.93 -30.92 -20.15
N GLY A 20 -4.83 -29.92 -20.20
CA GLY A 20 -6.27 -30.13 -20.07
C GLY A 20 -6.74 -30.57 -18.67
N ILE A 21 -5.82 -30.75 -17.72
CA ILE A 21 -6.09 -31.21 -16.37
C ILE A 21 -6.65 -30.06 -15.52
N ILE A 22 -7.73 -30.33 -14.79
CA ILE A 22 -8.27 -29.40 -13.79
C ILE A 22 -7.48 -29.57 -12.50
N GLN A 23 -6.89 -28.48 -12.02
CA GLN A 23 -6.23 -28.43 -10.72
C GLN A 23 -7.11 -27.68 -9.73
N GLN A 24 -7.38 -28.31 -8.59
CA GLN A 24 -8.08 -27.69 -7.47
C GLN A 24 -7.07 -27.03 -6.52
N LYS A 25 -7.38 -25.81 -6.06
CA LYS A 25 -6.57 -25.06 -5.10
C LYS A 25 -7.47 -24.43 -4.04
N ASN A 26 -7.02 -24.48 -2.79
CA ASN A 26 -7.66 -23.75 -1.69
C ASN A 26 -7.10 -22.34 -1.60
N ILE A 27 -7.89 -21.32 -1.93
CA ILE A 27 -7.56 -19.91 -1.66
C ILE A 27 -8.11 -19.49 -0.30
N ILE A 28 -7.45 -18.52 0.32
CA ILE A 28 -7.82 -17.97 1.62
C ILE A 28 -8.76 -16.79 1.40
N THR A 29 -9.91 -16.80 2.07
CA THR A 29 -10.89 -15.70 2.03
C THR A 29 -10.71 -14.76 3.21
N GLN A 30 -11.11 -13.50 3.02
CA GLN A 30 -10.93 -12.45 4.02
C GLN A 30 -12.18 -12.30 4.91
N ASN A 31 -11.96 -12.11 6.21
CA ASN A 31 -12.96 -11.65 7.16
C ASN A 31 -13.10 -10.11 7.11
N ILE A 32 -14.16 -9.56 7.69
CA ILE A 32 -14.28 -8.10 7.86
C ILE A 32 -13.04 -7.59 8.61
N ASN A 33 -12.35 -6.58 8.08
CA ASN A 33 -11.10 -6.03 8.62
C ASN A 33 -9.93 -7.03 8.73
N GLY A 34 -9.99 -8.17 8.04
CA GLY A 34 -8.90 -9.14 8.02
C GLY A 34 -7.62 -8.62 7.34
N PRO A 35 -6.49 -9.32 7.48
CA PRO A 35 -5.17 -8.87 7.03
C PRO A 35 -5.01 -9.03 5.51
N CYS A 36 -5.69 -8.18 4.74
CA CYS A 36 -5.73 -8.27 3.28
C CYS A 36 -4.36 -8.37 2.59
N PRO A 37 -3.28 -7.70 3.03
CA PRO A 37 -1.99 -7.79 2.34
C PRO A 37 -1.36 -9.18 2.50
N LEU A 38 -1.46 -9.77 3.69
CA LEU A 38 -0.99 -11.12 3.97
C LEU A 38 -1.78 -12.15 3.16
N LEU A 39 -3.11 -12.04 3.14
CA LEU A 39 -3.95 -12.98 2.40
C LEU A 39 -3.73 -12.87 0.89
N ALA A 40 -3.52 -11.66 0.36
CA ALA A 40 -3.17 -11.43 -1.03
C ALA A 40 -1.83 -12.10 -1.39
N LEU A 41 -0.81 -11.92 -0.54
CA LEU A 41 0.49 -12.59 -0.67
C LEU A 41 0.32 -14.11 -0.74
N CYS A 42 -0.35 -14.71 0.24
CA CYS A 42 -0.56 -16.16 0.28
C CYS A 42 -1.34 -16.67 -0.93
N ASN A 43 -2.41 -15.98 -1.34
CA ASN A 43 -3.20 -16.38 -2.49
C ASN A 43 -2.40 -16.36 -3.80
N ILE A 44 -1.50 -15.39 -3.98
CA ILE A 44 -0.60 -15.37 -5.14
C ILE A 44 0.31 -16.61 -5.13
N LEU A 45 0.93 -16.94 -3.99
CA LEU A 45 1.80 -18.12 -3.86
C LEU A 45 1.03 -19.43 -4.09
N ILE A 46 -0.20 -19.54 -3.56
CA ILE A 46 -1.10 -20.68 -3.82
C ILE A 46 -1.37 -20.81 -5.31
N LEU A 47 -1.73 -19.70 -5.98
CA LEU A 47 -2.08 -19.68 -7.40
C LEU A 47 -0.88 -20.01 -8.29
N ARG A 48 0.34 -19.60 -7.91
CA ARG A 48 1.60 -20.01 -8.55
C ARG A 48 1.92 -21.49 -8.34
N GLY A 49 1.46 -22.07 -7.22
CA GLY A 49 1.80 -23.44 -6.81
C GLY A 49 3.03 -23.51 -5.92
N ASP A 50 3.49 -22.36 -5.43
CA ASP A 50 4.64 -22.20 -4.53
C ASP A 50 4.34 -22.76 -3.13
N ILE A 51 3.08 -22.61 -2.70
CA ILE A 51 2.53 -23.21 -1.47
C ILE A 51 1.18 -23.88 -1.78
N SER A 52 0.75 -24.76 -0.89
CA SER A 52 -0.54 -25.44 -1.02
C SER A 52 -1.18 -25.69 0.34
N ILE A 53 -2.50 -25.54 0.41
CA ILE A 53 -3.30 -25.89 1.58
C ILE A 53 -4.13 -27.14 1.23
N PRO A 54 -4.18 -28.19 2.08
CA PRO A 54 -4.93 -29.40 1.79
C PRO A 54 -6.40 -29.14 1.48
N LEU A 55 -6.93 -29.74 0.40
CA LEU A 55 -8.31 -29.55 -0.05
C LEU A 55 -9.37 -30.01 0.96
N LYS A 56 -9.02 -30.96 1.84
CA LYS A 56 -9.88 -31.42 2.94
C LYS A 56 -10.13 -30.36 4.01
N LYS A 57 -9.36 -29.26 4.00
CA LYS A 57 -9.42 -28.21 5.00
C LYS A 57 -10.40 -27.12 4.55
N THR A 58 -11.25 -26.67 5.49
CA THR A 58 -12.27 -25.63 5.24
C THR A 58 -11.89 -24.27 5.81
N GLU A 59 -10.96 -24.23 6.77
CA GLU A 59 -10.52 -23.04 7.48
C GLU A 59 -9.01 -23.11 7.74
N ILE A 60 -8.35 -21.99 7.99
CA ILE A 60 -6.93 -21.91 8.33
C ILE A 60 -6.70 -20.81 9.36
N THR A 61 -5.84 -21.04 10.35
CA THR A 61 -5.49 -20.01 11.33
C THR A 61 -4.38 -19.09 10.82
N TYR A 62 -4.25 -17.92 11.44
CA TYR A 62 -3.14 -17.00 11.20
C TYR A 62 -1.78 -17.68 11.41
N GLU A 63 -1.63 -18.45 12.50
CA GLU A 63 -0.39 -19.13 12.86
C GLU A 63 0.00 -20.14 11.77
N GLU A 64 -0.96 -20.92 11.27
CA GLU A 64 -0.70 -21.86 10.18
C GLU A 64 -0.31 -21.17 8.87
N ILE A 65 -0.82 -19.96 8.62
CA ILE A 65 -0.37 -19.14 7.48
C ILE A 65 1.10 -18.75 7.65
N ILE A 66 1.48 -18.30 8.85
CA ILE A 66 2.85 -17.90 9.16
C ILE A 66 3.81 -19.09 9.04
N ASP A 67 3.42 -20.27 9.54
CA ASP A 67 4.22 -21.49 9.43
C ASP A 67 4.46 -21.88 7.96
N ILE A 68 3.40 -21.87 7.13
CA ILE A 68 3.52 -22.18 5.70
C ILE A 68 4.45 -21.18 4.98
N LEU A 69 4.36 -19.89 5.32
CA LEU A 69 5.23 -18.87 4.76
C LEU A 69 6.68 -19.05 5.23
N GLY A 70 6.90 -19.33 6.52
CA GLY A 70 8.22 -19.62 7.08
C GLY A 70 8.89 -20.81 6.38
N ASP A 71 8.15 -21.91 6.21
CA ASP A 71 8.61 -23.10 5.48
C ASP A 71 8.93 -22.80 4.01
N TYR A 72 8.12 -21.96 3.35
CA TYR A 72 8.38 -21.54 1.98
C TYR A 72 9.67 -20.73 1.88
N ILE A 73 9.85 -19.74 2.76
CA ILE A 73 11.03 -18.89 2.72
C ILE A 73 12.29 -19.72 3.00
N ALA A 74 12.27 -20.55 4.05
CA ALA A 74 13.41 -21.41 4.39
C ALA A 74 13.81 -22.35 3.23
N ARG A 75 12.83 -22.91 2.50
CA ARG A 75 13.10 -23.76 1.33
C ARG A 75 13.73 -23.00 0.15
N ASN A 76 13.39 -21.73 -0.01
CA ASN A 76 13.88 -20.92 -1.13
C ASN A 76 15.23 -20.27 -0.84
N THR A 77 15.51 -19.86 0.40
CA THR A 77 16.83 -19.36 0.81
C THR A 77 17.90 -20.45 0.62
N ASN A 78 17.59 -21.70 0.97
CA ASN A 78 18.53 -22.82 0.81
C ASN A 78 18.84 -23.17 -0.66
N LYS A 79 17.99 -22.77 -1.62
CA LYS A 79 18.22 -22.96 -3.06
C LYS A 79 19.11 -21.86 -3.67
N GLY A 80 19.23 -20.71 -3.00
CA GLY A 80 19.91 -19.50 -3.50
C GLY A 80 21.40 -19.38 -3.17
N ASN A 81 21.99 -20.32 -2.42
CA ASN A 81 23.39 -20.25 -1.96
C ASN A 81 24.47 -20.35 -3.08
N ASN A 82 24.10 -20.20 -4.36
CA ASN A 82 25.03 -20.19 -5.51
C ASN A 82 24.98 -18.91 -6.36
N SER A 83 24.21 -17.89 -6.00
CA SER A 83 24.25 -16.60 -6.70
C SER A 83 24.79 -15.51 -5.77
N ASN A 84 26.00 -15.06 -6.10
CA ASN A 84 26.57 -13.79 -5.66
C ASN A 84 25.69 -12.63 -6.14
N THR A 85 24.60 -12.34 -5.45
CA THR A 85 23.81 -11.13 -5.70
C THR A 85 23.69 -10.34 -4.41
N GLU A 86 23.89 -9.04 -4.56
CA GLU A 86 23.67 -7.97 -3.59
C GLU A 86 22.18 -7.88 -3.22
N ASP A 87 21.62 -8.98 -2.70
CA ASP A 87 20.24 -9.01 -2.28
C ASP A 87 20.12 -8.07 -1.07
N GLU A 88 19.49 -6.91 -1.28
CA GLU A 88 19.32 -5.81 -0.31
C GLU A 88 18.71 -6.23 1.04
N TYR A 89 18.19 -7.46 1.16
CA TYR A 89 17.39 -7.91 2.30
C TYR A 89 17.66 -9.36 2.68
N THR A 90 17.80 -9.59 3.98
CA THR A 90 17.95 -10.94 4.53
C THR A 90 16.60 -11.60 4.77
N PHE A 91 16.60 -12.93 4.83
CA PHE A 91 15.43 -13.72 5.26
C PHE A 91 14.85 -13.24 6.60
N GLN A 92 15.71 -12.86 7.54
CA GLN A 92 15.29 -12.39 8.86
C GLN A 92 14.46 -11.11 8.75
N ASP A 93 14.87 -10.18 7.88
CA ASP A 93 14.13 -8.94 7.64
C ASP A 93 12.71 -9.21 7.15
N VAL A 94 12.54 -10.19 6.25
CA VAL A 94 11.22 -10.56 5.72
C VAL A 94 10.33 -11.18 6.80
N LEU A 95 10.88 -12.07 7.63
CA LEU A 95 10.13 -12.67 8.74
C LEU A 95 9.67 -11.64 9.77
N ASP A 96 10.48 -10.62 10.02
CA ASP A 96 10.14 -9.57 10.98
C ASP A 96 9.02 -8.64 10.44
N ILE A 97 8.90 -8.50 9.11
CA ILE A 97 7.88 -7.65 8.46
C ILE A 97 6.56 -8.40 8.23
N ILE A 98 6.56 -9.71 7.99
CA ILE A 98 5.31 -10.46 7.75
C ILE A 98 4.23 -10.22 8.82
N PRO A 99 4.55 -10.20 10.14
CA PRO A 99 3.59 -9.88 11.18
C PRO A 99 2.97 -8.48 11.06
N THR A 100 3.68 -7.51 10.48
CA THR A 100 3.14 -6.15 10.30
C THR A 100 2.05 -6.12 9.24
N LEU A 101 2.09 -7.03 8.24
CA LEU A 101 1.04 -7.18 7.23
C LEU A 101 -0.32 -7.56 7.83
N LYS A 102 -0.34 -8.08 9.07
CA LYS A 102 -1.59 -8.34 9.79
C LYS A 102 -2.37 -7.06 10.06
N LYS A 103 -1.67 -5.97 10.37
CA LYS A 103 -2.26 -4.67 10.74
C LYS A 103 -2.59 -3.82 9.52
N GLY A 104 -2.02 -4.13 8.36
CA GLY A 104 -2.22 -3.40 7.12
C GLY A 104 -0.90 -3.24 6.36
N LEU A 105 -1.02 -2.62 5.18
CA LEU A 105 0.12 -2.30 4.33
C LEU A 105 0.30 -0.78 4.33
N ASP A 106 1.34 -0.30 5.00
CA ASP A 106 1.70 1.12 4.98
C ASP A 106 2.64 1.40 3.79
N ILE A 107 2.08 2.05 2.78
CA ILE A 107 2.76 2.39 1.52
C ILE A 107 2.41 3.82 1.11
N ASN A 108 3.41 4.51 0.59
CA ASN A 108 3.23 5.83 0.00
C ASN A 108 3.37 5.71 -1.52
N VAL A 109 2.28 5.92 -2.25
CA VAL A 109 2.25 5.82 -3.72
C VAL A 109 2.85 7.06 -4.36
N LYS A 110 3.46 6.89 -5.53
CA LYS A 110 3.85 8.00 -6.39
C LYS A 110 2.91 8.09 -7.58
N PHE A 111 2.79 9.27 -8.18
CA PHE A 111 1.75 9.51 -9.19
C PHE A 111 2.23 9.37 -10.64
N ASP A 112 3.51 9.04 -10.84
CA ASP A 112 4.18 9.03 -12.15
C ASP A 112 4.08 7.69 -12.90
N SER A 113 3.79 6.59 -12.21
CA SER A 113 3.68 5.26 -12.81
C SER A 113 2.94 4.30 -11.89
N VAL A 114 2.26 3.30 -12.47
CA VAL A 114 1.51 2.26 -11.74
C VAL A 114 2.38 1.35 -10.85
N LEU A 115 3.70 1.40 -11.00
CA LEU A 115 4.68 0.61 -10.23
C LEU A 115 5.44 1.45 -9.21
N SER A 116 5.17 2.75 -9.12
CA SER A 116 6.01 3.68 -8.37
C SER A 116 5.50 3.86 -6.94
N PHE A 117 6.33 3.45 -5.97
CA PHE A 117 6.10 3.64 -4.54
C PHE A 117 7.32 4.30 -3.91
N GLU A 118 7.14 4.93 -2.76
CA GLU A 118 8.25 5.20 -1.84
C GLU A 118 8.76 3.87 -1.25
N PRO A 119 10.09 3.68 -1.11
CA PRO A 119 10.62 2.50 -0.46
C PRO A 119 10.07 2.34 0.96
N SER A 120 9.54 1.17 1.27
CA SER A 120 9.09 0.79 2.62
C SER A 120 9.38 -0.69 2.90
N PRO A 121 9.52 -1.10 4.17
CA PRO A 121 9.71 -2.52 4.52
C PRO A 121 8.59 -3.41 3.97
N ALA A 122 7.35 -2.91 4.03
CA ALA A 122 6.18 -3.55 3.47
C ALA A 122 6.33 -3.83 1.95
N PHE A 123 6.81 -2.85 1.18
CA PHE A 123 7.06 -2.99 -0.25
C PHE A 123 8.17 -4.02 -0.55
N THR A 124 9.19 -4.07 0.29
CA THR A 124 10.29 -5.03 0.20
C THR A 124 9.83 -6.48 0.31
N VAL A 125 8.86 -6.78 1.18
CA VAL A 125 8.32 -8.15 1.29
C VAL A 125 7.77 -8.62 -0.06
N PHE A 126 6.97 -7.81 -0.76
CA PHE A 126 6.44 -8.21 -2.07
C PHE A 126 7.55 -8.42 -3.11
N LYS A 127 8.61 -7.61 -3.09
CA LYS A 127 9.78 -7.83 -3.96
C LYS A 127 10.46 -9.17 -3.66
N PHE A 128 10.65 -9.51 -2.39
CA PHE A 128 11.27 -10.79 -1.99
C PHE A 128 10.50 -12.00 -2.54
N PHE A 129 9.17 -11.97 -2.50
CA PHE A 129 8.33 -13.02 -3.08
C PHE A 129 8.18 -12.93 -4.62
N ASN A 130 8.94 -12.04 -5.27
CA ASN A 130 8.87 -11.75 -6.70
C ASN A 130 7.45 -11.38 -7.14
N ILE A 131 6.77 -10.55 -6.35
CA ILE A 131 5.41 -10.06 -6.59
C ILE A 131 5.48 -8.57 -6.92
N LYS A 132 4.93 -8.20 -8.06
CA LYS A 132 4.82 -6.80 -8.49
C LYS A 132 3.62 -6.17 -7.80
N LEU A 133 3.87 -5.23 -6.90
CA LEU A 133 2.82 -4.36 -6.37
C LEU A 133 2.48 -3.30 -7.43
N VAL A 134 1.20 -3.02 -7.61
CA VAL A 134 0.70 -2.03 -8.58
C VAL A 134 -0.38 -1.16 -7.95
N HIS A 135 -0.53 0.08 -8.42
CA HIS A 135 -1.66 0.95 -8.09
C HIS A 135 -2.17 1.66 -9.35
N GLY A 136 -3.43 2.09 -9.34
CA GLY A 136 -4.06 2.83 -10.45
C GLY A 136 -4.09 4.35 -10.23
N TRP A 137 -3.52 4.83 -9.13
CA TRP A 137 -3.53 6.25 -8.79
C TRP A 137 -2.42 7.01 -9.52
N THR A 138 -2.62 7.25 -10.81
CA THR A 138 -1.67 7.98 -11.67
C THR A 138 -2.32 9.24 -12.20
N VAL A 139 -1.52 10.29 -12.35
CA VAL A 139 -1.99 11.54 -12.98
C VAL A 139 -1.88 11.41 -14.50
N ASP A 140 -2.90 11.88 -15.20
CA ASP A 140 -2.89 11.96 -16.66
C ASP A 140 -1.78 12.90 -17.15
N PRO A 141 -0.80 12.43 -17.93
CA PRO A 141 0.26 13.28 -18.47
C PRO A 141 -0.24 14.35 -19.45
N GLU A 142 -1.44 14.23 -20.02
CA GLU A 142 -2.03 15.25 -20.89
C GLU A 142 -2.48 16.50 -20.12
N ASP A 143 -2.86 16.34 -18.84
CA ASP A 143 -3.05 17.45 -17.91
C ASP A 143 -1.69 17.92 -17.36
N LYS A 144 -1.02 18.75 -18.17
CA LYS A 144 0.35 19.21 -17.90
C LYS A 144 0.51 19.93 -16.56
N GLU A 145 -0.50 20.68 -16.12
CA GLU A 145 -0.42 21.45 -14.88
C GLU A 145 -0.52 20.52 -13.66
N THR A 146 -1.54 19.67 -13.63
CA THR A 146 -1.71 18.68 -12.56
C THR A 146 -0.53 17.72 -12.53
N PHE A 147 -0.06 17.25 -13.69
CA PHE A 147 1.10 16.36 -13.78
C PHE A 147 2.38 17.01 -13.24
N ARG A 148 2.63 18.28 -13.58
CA ARG A 148 3.80 19.02 -13.06
C ARG A 148 3.75 19.10 -11.53
N ILE A 149 2.64 19.54 -10.96
CA ILE A 149 2.53 19.77 -9.51
C ILE A 149 2.50 18.43 -8.75
N ILE A 150 1.60 17.53 -9.10
CA ILE A 150 1.33 16.31 -8.34
C ILE A 150 2.41 15.26 -8.56
N ALA A 151 2.82 15.01 -9.82
CA ALA A 151 3.75 13.92 -10.14
C ALA A 151 5.23 14.36 -10.16
N LYS A 152 5.55 15.61 -10.53
CA LYS A 152 6.95 16.08 -10.58
C LYS A 152 7.39 16.87 -9.36
N GLU A 153 6.58 17.78 -8.84
CA GLU A 153 6.94 18.63 -7.70
C GLU A 153 6.69 17.89 -6.35
N CYS A 154 5.47 17.42 -6.10
CA CYS A 154 5.16 16.66 -4.89
C CYS A 154 5.66 15.21 -4.97
N GLY A 155 5.34 14.51 -6.06
CA GLY A 155 5.84 13.18 -6.38
C GLY A 155 5.18 12.01 -5.62
N ASN A 156 4.68 12.20 -4.40
CA ASN A 156 4.03 11.14 -3.62
C ASN A 156 2.84 11.67 -2.79
N TYR A 157 1.99 10.75 -2.32
CA TYR A 157 0.75 11.09 -1.62
C TYR A 157 0.98 11.97 -0.39
N ASN A 158 1.92 11.60 0.49
CA ASN A 158 2.19 12.38 1.71
C ASN A 158 2.59 13.83 1.40
N LYS A 159 3.48 14.03 0.43
CA LYS A 159 3.91 15.38 0.01
C LYS A 159 2.78 16.19 -0.63
N VAL A 160 1.85 15.54 -1.33
CA VAL A 160 0.65 16.23 -1.86
C VAL A 160 -0.24 16.70 -0.71
N VAL A 161 -0.48 15.85 0.29
CA VAL A 161 -1.28 16.22 1.46
C VAL A 161 -0.63 17.37 2.24
N GLU A 162 0.68 17.30 2.49
CA GLU A 162 1.45 18.39 3.08
C GLU A 162 1.27 19.69 2.29
N LYS A 163 1.37 19.62 0.96
CA LYS A 163 1.25 20.79 0.09
C LYS A 163 -0.15 21.43 0.16
N ILE A 164 -1.20 20.61 0.25
CA ILE A 164 -2.58 21.08 0.41
C ILE A 164 -2.71 21.84 1.73
N ILE A 165 -2.18 21.30 2.83
CA ILE A 165 -2.23 21.92 4.16
C ILE A 165 -1.48 23.27 4.18
N GLU A 166 -0.31 23.34 3.54
CA GLU A 166 0.45 24.59 3.38
C GLU A 166 -0.37 25.65 2.64
N CYS A 167 -1.03 25.25 1.53
CA CYS A 167 -1.88 26.13 0.74
C CYS A 167 -3.08 26.65 1.54
N ASP A 168 -3.80 25.77 2.25
CA ASP A 168 -4.94 26.15 3.07
C ASP A 168 -4.54 27.14 4.17
N SER A 169 -3.42 26.88 4.83
CA SER A 169 -2.87 27.77 5.86
C SER A 169 -2.53 29.15 5.29
N ALA A 170 -1.89 29.21 4.12
CA ALA A 170 -1.55 30.46 3.46
C ALA A 170 -2.80 31.25 3.02
N CYS A 171 -3.84 30.56 2.53
CA CYS A 171 -5.13 31.16 2.17
C CYS A 171 -5.84 31.75 3.40
N ALA A 172 -5.85 31.04 4.52
CA ALA A 172 -6.42 31.54 5.77
C ALA A 172 -5.68 32.80 6.28
N SER A 173 -4.34 32.78 6.28
CA SER A 173 -3.54 33.96 6.67
C SER A 173 -3.78 35.16 5.76
N ARG A 174 -3.89 34.95 4.44
CA ARG A 174 -4.19 36.03 3.48
C ARG A 174 -5.58 36.63 3.71
N THR A 175 -6.56 35.80 4.03
CA THR A 175 -7.93 36.27 4.32
C THR A 175 -7.96 37.13 5.58
N ASN A 176 -7.23 36.75 6.64
CA ASN A 176 -7.13 37.55 7.86
C ASN A 176 -6.44 38.90 7.60
N LEU A 177 -5.34 38.92 6.85
CA LEU A 177 -4.66 40.16 6.47
C LEU A 177 -5.56 41.12 5.67
N ASN A 178 -6.39 40.60 4.76
CA ASN A 178 -7.32 41.42 3.99
C ASN A 178 -8.43 42.01 4.88
N ASN A 179 -8.93 41.26 5.86
CA ASN A 179 -9.93 41.74 6.82
C ASN A 179 -9.35 42.82 7.78
N ASP A 180 -8.08 42.68 8.18
CA ASP A 180 -7.38 43.67 8.98
C ASP A 180 -7.09 44.97 8.19
N GLN A 181 -6.86 44.85 6.87
CA GLN A 181 -6.72 46.01 5.99
C GLN A 181 -8.04 46.73 5.70
N GLU A 182 -9.16 46.01 5.58
CA GLU A 182 -10.48 46.64 5.43
C GLU A 182 -10.93 47.36 6.71
N SER A 183 -10.70 46.77 7.89
CA SER A 183 -11.04 47.39 9.18
C SER A 183 -10.22 48.65 9.48
N THR A 184 -8.93 48.66 9.11
CA THR A 184 -8.08 49.86 9.23
C THR A 184 -8.45 50.96 8.23
N ASN A 185 -8.92 50.63 7.02
CA ASN A 185 -9.37 51.62 6.04
C ASN A 185 -10.74 52.24 6.38
N THR A 186 -11.60 51.55 7.15
CA THR A 186 -12.84 52.13 7.68
C THR A 186 -12.64 53.08 8.86
N GLY A 187 -11.51 53.00 9.57
CA GLY A 187 -11.18 53.89 10.68
C GLY A 187 -10.77 55.31 10.25
N ASN A 188 -10.14 55.45 9.09
CA ASN A 188 -9.58 56.73 8.61
C ASN A 188 -10.57 57.66 7.89
N LYS A 189 -11.86 57.32 7.79
CA LYS A 189 -12.87 58.16 7.11
C LYS A 189 -13.71 59.06 8.03
N ASN A 190 -13.47 59.03 9.35
CA ASN A 190 -14.31 59.73 10.33
C ASN A 190 -13.65 60.92 11.06
N GLU A 191 -12.43 61.36 10.70
CA GLU A 191 -11.75 62.46 11.41
C GLU A 191 -11.83 63.85 10.75
N ASP A 192 -12.45 64.00 9.57
CA ASP A 192 -12.52 65.30 8.85
C ASP A 192 -13.88 66.03 8.95
N LEU A 193 -14.63 65.85 10.03
CA LEU A 193 -15.72 66.75 10.39
C LEU A 193 -15.53 67.16 11.84
N TYR A 194 -14.95 68.34 12.11
CA TYR A 194 -15.29 69.29 13.18
C TYR A 194 -14.16 70.33 13.29
N HIS A 195 -14.07 71.23 12.31
CA HIS A 195 -13.50 72.55 12.52
C HIS A 195 -14.36 73.60 11.82
N THR A 196 -15.20 74.28 12.59
CA THR A 196 -15.58 75.68 12.33
C THR A 196 -15.91 76.34 13.66
#